data_AF-A0A7Y4SZ19-F1
#
_entry.id   AF-A0A7Y4SZ19-F1
#
_cell.length_a   1.000
_cell.length_b   1.000
_cell.length_c   1.000
_cell.angle_alpha   90.00
_cell.angle_beta   90.00
_cell.angle_gamma   90.00
#
_symmetry.space_group_name_H-M   'P 1'
#
loop_
_entity.id
_entity.type
_entity.pdbx_description
1 polymer ?
#
loop_
_entity_poly.entity_id
_entity_poly.type
_entity_poly.pdbx_seq_one_letter_code
_entity_poly.pdbx_strand_id
1 'polypeptide(L)'
;MITLPQEYVNRTKTLLKEESDAYFAALQVPCRSSYRINPKKNYSLLENSSPIPWTDYGYYLTQKPVFTLDPLFHAGHYYVQEANSMIIEKVFKQLNFKSPIKVLDLCAAPGGKSTHILSILDSDSVVHCHELNSLRAEVLKQNIEKWGFPNSIVTSGPIYKLCQTGVKYDVIMLDAPCSGEGMFRKEPDAIKQWNSNKINHCVNLQSEILNYASELLAPGGILIYSTCTFNQEENESILSKFALKYQFESIPFAPIKEADLLLTDYLSIHTARAMPHRMEGEGLSFSLLRKNISTDTIQKRQKKNTALPDIKFNEWINTELFPLQALLIKGEYLVVHLNTVPLIQFLENAGIKILSAGTSIGHYKGKDWFPSQALATSLVLSPELPKINLDLTESLHYLRADSNFLPIPILENQWQIIAYKNAPLGWVKRIENKFKNYYPKNMRIHSL
;
A
#
# COMPACT_ATOMS: atom_id res chain seq x y z
N MET A 1 25.74 -5.22 19.87
CA MET A 1 25.97 -6.28 18.87
C MET A 1 24.75 -7.17 18.81
N ILE A 2 24.28 -7.46 17.60
CA ILE A 2 23.17 -8.38 17.37
C ILE A 2 23.67 -9.82 17.56
N THR A 3 23.00 -10.58 18.42
CA THR A 3 23.28 -12.02 18.61
C THR A 3 22.34 -12.82 17.72
N LEU A 4 22.90 -13.54 16.74
CA LEU A 4 22.13 -14.30 15.76
C LEU A 4 22.06 -15.79 16.14
N PRO A 5 20.96 -16.51 15.84
CA PRO A 5 20.87 -17.95 16.03
C PRO A 5 21.93 -18.70 15.20
N GLN A 6 22.60 -19.70 15.78
CA GLN A 6 23.68 -20.43 15.07
C GLN A 6 23.18 -21.11 13.80
N GLU A 7 21.95 -21.64 13.82
CA GLU A 7 21.33 -22.23 12.65
C GLU A 7 21.14 -21.20 11.53
N TYR A 8 20.71 -19.98 11.85
CA TYR A 8 20.60 -18.87 10.90
C TYR A 8 21.97 -18.54 10.28
N VAL A 9 23.01 -18.45 11.10
CA VAL A 9 24.37 -18.15 10.65
C VAL A 9 24.85 -19.22 9.65
N ASN A 10 24.69 -20.50 9.99
CA ASN A 10 25.12 -21.60 9.13
C ASN A 10 24.38 -21.58 7.78
N ARG A 11 23.06 -21.39 7.80
CA ARG A 11 22.21 -21.33 6.59
C ARG A 11 22.60 -20.15 5.69
N THR A 12 22.82 -18.98 6.30
CA THR A 12 23.21 -17.77 5.58
C THR A 12 24.60 -17.89 4.96
N LYS A 13 25.56 -18.53 5.65
CA LYS A 13 26.89 -18.82 5.08
C LYS A 13 26.80 -19.72 3.85
N THR A 14 25.92 -20.72 3.86
CA THR A 14 25.70 -21.56 2.67
C THR A 14 25.11 -20.76 1.50
N LEU A 15 24.17 -19.86 1.77
CA LEU A 15 23.53 -19.02 0.75
C LEU A 15 24.50 -18.00 0.14
N LEU A 16 25.24 -17.28 0.98
CA LEU A 16 26.06 -16.13 0.57
C LEU A 16 27.52 -16.49 0.28
N LYS A 17 27.98 -17.66 0.71
CA LYS A 17 29.35 -18.15 0.51
C LYS A 17 30.37 -17.08 0.94
N GLU A 18 31.18 -16.59 0.01
CA GLU A 18 32.25 -15.61 0.24
C GLU A 18 31.73 -14.25 0.71
N GLU A 19 30.46 -13.90 0.45
CA GLU A 19 29.86 -12.63 0.87
C GLU A 19 29.31 -12.64 2.30
N SER A 20 29.34 -13.78 2.99
CA SER A 20 28.68 -13.91 4.30
C SER A 20 29.24 -12.95 5.35
N ASP A 21 30.56 -12.71 5.34
CA ASP A 21 31.21 -11.87 6.34
C ASP A 21 30.82 -10.39 6.18
N ALA A 22 30.76 -9.91 4.93
CA ALA A 22 30.27 -8.56 4.62
C ALA A 22 28.79 -8.40 5.02
N TYR A 23 27.97 -9.43 4.78
CA TYR A 23 26.58 -9.47 5.21
C TYR A 23 26.43 -9.35 6.74
N PHE A 24 27.13 -10.17 7.51
CA PHE A 24 27.04 -10.11 8.97
C PHE A 24 27.57 -8.80 9.54
N ALA A 25 28.59 -8.20 8.92
CA ALA A 25 29.05 -6.87 9.28
C ALA A 25 27.97 -5.80 9.03
N ALA A 26 27.28 -5.86 7.89
CA ALA A 26 26.18 -4.94 7.56
C ALA A 26 24.98 -5.04 8.53
N LEU A 27 24.74 -6.23 9.11
CA LEU A 27 23.72 -6.40 10.14
C LEU A 27 24.04 -5.66 11.44
N GLN A 28 25.31 -5.37 11.73
CA GLN A 28 25.71 -4.62 12.94
C GLN A 28 25.55 -3.10 12.77
N VAL A 29 25.28 -2.62 11.56
CA VAL A 29 25.12 -1.20 11.24
C VAL A 29 23.62 -0.86 11.16
N PRO A 30 23.15 0.17 11.88
CA PRO A 30 21.75 0.58 11.79
C PRO A 30 21.40 1.11 10.41
N CYS A 31 20.20 0.80 9.94
CA CYS A 31 19.67 1.35 8.69
C CYS A 31 19.21 2.79 8.85
N ARG A 32 19.47 3.63 7.84
CA ARG A 32 18.77 4.91 7.73
C ARG A 32 17.28 4.68 7.54
N SER A 33 16.49 5.57 8.15
CA SER A 33 15.05 5.64 7.88
C SER A 33 14.83 6.20 6.48
N SER A 34 13.72 5.83 5.86
CA SER A 34 13.38 6.22 4.50
C SER A 34 11.90 6.52 4.37
N TYR A 35 11.58 7.32 3.36
CA TYR A 35 10.21 7.68 3.01
C TYR A 35 10.07 7.78 1.50
N ARG A 36 8.82 7.68 1.03
CA ARG A 36 8.46 7.85 -0.37
C ARG A 36 7.42 8.95 -0.51
N ILE A 37 7.65 9.91 -1.39
CA ILE A 37 6.69 10.99 -1.66
C ILE A 37 5.48 10.48 -2.47
N ASN A 38 4.36 11.17 -2.33
CA ASN A 38 3.19 11.00 -3.19
C ASN A 38 3.34 11.91 -4.41
N PRO A 39 3.59 11.37 -5.63
CA PRO A 39 3.88 12.20 -6.79
C PRO A 39 2.68 13.03 -7.29
N LYS A 40 1.47 12.76 -6.80
CA LYS A 40 0.25 13.50 -7.15
C LYS A 40 -0.11 14.60 -6.16
N LYS A 41 0.66 14.76 -5.08
CA LYS A 41 0.48 15.84 -4.10
C LYS A 41 1.68 16.78 -4.14
N ASN A 42 1.44 18.08 -3.97
CA ASN A 42 2.52 19.05 -3.83
C ASN A 42 3.37 18.69 -2.62
N TYR A 43 4.69 18.64 -2.77
CA TYR A 43 5.56 18.28 -1.66
C TYR A 43 6.75 19.23 -1.54
N SER A 44 7.25 19.33 -0.32
CA SER A 44 8.60 19.80 -0.02
C SER A 44 9.36 18.62 0.56
N LEU A 45 10.61 18.45 0.15
CA LEU A 45 11.45 17.41 0.72
C LEU A 45 11.62 17.63 2.22
N LEU A 46 11.64 16.55 2.98
CA LEU A 46 12.04 16.61 4.38
C LEU A 46 13.50 17.07 4.47
N GLU A 47 13.82 17.86 5.48
CA GLU A 47 15.19 18.30 5.72
C GLU A 47 16.12 17.09 5.91
N ASN A 48 17.39 17.25 5.52
CA ASN A 48 18.41 16.20 5.64
C ASN A 48 18.04 14.90 4.92
N SER A 49 17.39 15.03 3.76
CA SER A 49 17.04 13.90 2.90
C SER A 49 17.97 13.76 1.70
N SER A 50 18.17 12.52 1.26
CA SER A 50 18.98 12.18 0.08
C SER A 50 18.26 11.11 -0.76
N PRO A 51 18.34 11.15 -2.10
CA PRO A 51 17.57 10.24 -2.95
C PRO A 51 17.99 8.78 -2.78
N ILE A 52 17.04 7.88 -2.93
CA ILE A 52 17.27 6.43 -3.02
C ILE A 52 17.47 6.08 -4.50
N PRO A 53 18.58 5.45 -4.91
CA PRO A 53 18.92 5.29 -6.33
C PRO A 53 17.90 4.51 -7.17
N TRP A 54 17.20 3.54 -6.56
CA TRP A 54 16.33 2.60 -7.26
C TRP A 54 14.84 2.93 -7.16
N THR A 55 14.47 4.18 -6.90
CA THR A 55 13.09 4.65 -6.88
C THR A 55 13.05 6.13 -7.21
N ASP A 56 12.09 6.58 -8.00
CA ASP A 56 12.05 7.97 -8.46
C ASP A 56 11.51 8.91 -7.36
N TYR A 57 10.88 8.34 -6.33
CA TYR A 57 10.14 9.07 -5.30
C TYR A 57 10.62 8.75 -3.87
N GLY A 58 11.70 8.00 -3.72
CA GLY A 58 12.21 7.58 -2.42
C GLY A 58 13.40 8.39 -1.93
N TYR A 59 13.45 8.65 -0.63
CA TYR A 59 14.53 9.39 0.01
C TYR A 59 14.92 8.75 1.35
N TYR A 60 16.22 8.70 1.62
CA TYR A 60 16.78 8.43 2.94
C TYR A 60 16.70 9.68 3.82
N LEU A 61 16.66 9.46 5.13
CA LEU A 61 16.75 10.48 6.16
C LEU A 61 18.01 10.26 6.99
N THR A 62 18.82 11.31 7.13
CA THR A 62 20.00 11.27 8.02
C THR A 62 19.60 11.14 9.48
N GLN A 63 18.47 11.73 9.87
CA GLN A 63 17.90 11.62 11.21
C GLN A 63 16.42 11.26 11.11
N LYS A 64 15.96 10.31 11.93
CA LYS A 64 14.57 9.87 11.95
C LYS A 64 13.72 10.88 12.75
N PRO A 65 12.80 11.63 12.12
CA PRO A 65 11.90 12.50 12.85
C PRO A 65 10.77 11.69 13.51
N VAL A 66 10.03 12.33 14.41
CA VAL A 66 8.74 11.80 14.87
C VAL A 66 7.69 12.09 13.80
N PHE A 67 7.52 11.18 12.84
CA PHE A 67 6.66 11.37 11.67
C PHE A 67 5.21 11.78 12.02
N THR A 68 4.69 11.34 13.16
CA THR A 68 3.35 11.71 13.62
C THR A 68 3.20 13.18 14.00
N LEU A 69 4.31 13.91 14.19
CA LEU A 69 4.32 15.36 14.44
C LEU A 69 4.44 16.18 13.16
N ASP A 70 4.48 15.55 11.99
CA ASP A 70 4.45 16.24 10.71
C ASP A 70 3.03 16.18 10.11
N PRO A 71 2.31 17.31 9.99
CA PRO A 71 0.98 17.32 9.39
C PRO A 71 0.93 16.75 7.96
N LEU A 72 2.04 16.84 7.19
CA LEU A 72 2.11 16.29 5.84
C LEU A 72 2.04 14.74 5.80
N PHE A 73 2.45 14.07 6.88
CA PHE A 73 2.29 12.62 7.03
C PHE A 73 0.82 12.22 7.16
N HIS A 74 0.03 13.05 7.86
CA HIS A 74 -1.42 12.85 8.05
C HIS A 74 -2.20 13.20 6.79
N ALA A 75 -1.74 14.20 6.04
CA ALA A 75 -2.28 14.55 4.72
C ALA A 75 -1.91 13.55 3.61
N GLY A 76 -1.07 12.55 3.88
CA GLY A 76 -0.66 11.53 2.91
C GLY A 76 0.25 12.05 1.78
N HIS A 77 1.06 13.07 2.06
CA HIS A 77 2.05 13.61 1.11
C HIS A 77 3.29 12.72 0.97
N TYR A 78 3.54 11.87 1.96
CA TYR A 78 4.55 10.83 1.89
C TYR A 78 4.17 9.62 2.74
N TYR A 79 4.86 8.51 2.48
CA TYR A 79 4.71 7.25 3.18
C TYR A 79 6.07 6.83 3.74
N VAL A 80 6.14 6.44 5.01
CA VAL A 80 7.36 5.89 5.62
C VAL A 80 7.48 4.44 5.19
N GLN A 81 8.42 4.14 4.29
CA GLN A 81 8.64 2.82 3.73
C GLN A 81 10.13 2.53 3.73
N GLU A 82 10.47 1.27 3.95
CA GLU A 82 11.85 0.79 3.89
C GLU A 82 12.39 0.86 2.44
N ALA A 83 13.65 1.27 2.28
CA ALA A 83 14.26 1.62 1.00
C ALA A 83 14.31 0.44 0.02
N ASN A 84 14.76 -0.74 0.43
CA ASN A 84 14.83 -1.92 -0.44
C ASN A 84 13.43 -2.35 -0.89
N SER A 85 12.39 -2.13 -0.09
CA SER A 85 11.00 -2.38 -0.47
C SER A 85 10.52 -1.52 -1.65
N MET A 86 11.15 -0.37 -1.90
CA MET A 86 10.78 0.53 -2.99
C MET A 86 11.27 0.06 -4.37
N ILE A 87 12.14 -0.96 -4.46
CA ILE A 87 12.61 -1.55 -5.73
C ILE A 87 11.48 -2.07 -6.61
N ILE A 88 10.34 -2.40 -6.00
CA ILE A 88 9.12 -2.84 -6.69
C ILE A 88 8.69 -1.82 -7.77
N GLU A 89 9.02 -0.54 -7.61
CA GLU A 89 8.82 0.46 -8.66
C GLU A 89 9.50 0.09 -9.98
N LYS A 90 10.79 -0.26 -9.92
CA LYS A 90 11.58 -0.60 -11.11
C LYS A 90 11.06 -1.90 -11.72
N VAL A 91 10.62 -2.85 -10.89
CA VAL A 91 9.95 -4.08 -11.34
C VAL A 91 8.71 -3.75 -12.17
N PHE A 92 7.78 -2.95 -11.63
CA PHE A 92 6.56 -2.56 -12.36
C PHE A 92 6.87 -1.81 -13.67
N LYS A 93 7.87 -0.91 -13.65
CA LYS A 93 8.32 -0.18 -14.85
C LYS A 93 8.91 -1.12 -15.91
N GLN A 94 9.70 -2.12 -15.52
CA GLN A 94 10.27 -3.10 -16.43
C GLN A 94 9.21 -3.99 -17.10
N LEU A 95 8.12 -4.32 -16.39
CA LEU A 95 7.01 -5.08 -16.94
C LEU A 95 6.25 -4.33 -18.07
N ASN A 96 6.36 -3.00 -18.11
CA ASN A 96 5.97 -2.14 -19.25
C ASN A 96 4.56 -2.43 -19.80
N PHE A 97 3.55 -2.40 -18.93
CA PHE A 97 2.15 -2.59 -19.30
C PHE A 97 1.70 -1.53 -20.33
N LYS A 98 1.02 -1.97 -21.40
CA LYS A 98 0.60 -1.10 -22.54
C LYS A 98 -0.84 -0.59 -22.43
N SER A 99 -1.60 -1.11 -21.48
CA SER A 99 -2.98 -0.76 -21.23
C SER A 99 -3.23 -0.71 -19.73
N PRO A 100 -4.32 -0.06 -19.28
CA PRO A 100 -4.74 -0.13 -17.89
C PRO A 100 -4.89 -1.59 -17.43
N ILE A 101 -4.47 -1.87 -16.20
CA ILE A 101 -4.48 -3.22 -15.61
C ILE A 101 -5.24 -3.26 -14.30
N LYS A 102 -5.67 -4.46 -13.90
CA LYS A 102 -6.22 -4.74 -12.58
C LYS A 102 -5.17 -5.46 -11.73
N VAL A 103 -4.76 -4.80 -10.66
CA VAL A 103 -3.76 -5.31 -9.72
C VAL A 103 -4.43 -5.69 -8.41
N LEU A 104 -4.05 -6.85 -7.86
CA LEU A 104 -4.39 -7.26 -6.51
C LEU A 104 -3.13 -7.24 -5.64
N ASP A 105 -3.09 -6.40 -4.62
CA ASP A 105 -2.15 -6.52 -3.51
C ASP A 105 -2.81 -7.42 -2.46
N LEU A 106 -2.36 -8.68 -2.38
CA LEU A 106 -3.09 -9.75 -1.69
C LEU A 106 -2.86 -9.78 -0.17
N CYS A 107 -1.77 -9.17 0.30
CA CYS A 107 -1.38 -9.07 1.71
C CYS A 107 -0.96 -7.62 1.99
N ALA A 108 -1.89 -6.70 1.74
CA ALA A 108 -1.58 -5.31 1.47
C ALA A 108 -1.18 -4.48 2.69
N ALA A 109 -1.60 -4.86 3.90
CA ALA A 109 -1.38 -3.98 5.05
C ALA A 109 0.10 -3.93 5.46
N PRO A 110 0.61 -2.75 5.86
CA PRO A 110 -0.13 -1.51 6.12
C PRO A 110 -0.38 -0.61 4.90
N GLY A 111 0.05 -0.99 3.69
CA GLY A 111 -0.27 -0.27 2.45
C GLY A 111 0.93 0.34 1.71
N GLY A 112 2.17 0.08 2.14
CA GLY A 112 3.36 0.66 1.52
C GLY A 112 3.52 0.30 0.03
N LYS A 113 3.29 -0.97 -0.32
CA LYS A 113 3.32 -1.46 -1.71
C LYS A 113 2.08 -1.02 -2.49
N SER A 114 0.88 -1.17 -1.92
CA SER A 114 -0.36 -0.67 -2.51
C SER A 114 -0.29 0.81 -2.91
N THR A 115 0.15 1.69 -2.01
CA THR A 115 0.33 3.12 -2.32
C THR A 115 1.44 3.35 -3.34
N HIS A 116 2.45 2.49 -3.40
CA HIS A 116 3.49 2.57 -4.44
C HIS A 116 2.91 2.30 -5.81
N ILE A 117 2.20 1.18 -5.92
CA ILE A 117 1.56 0.70 -7.14
C ILE A 117 0.59 1.76 -7.64
N LEU A 118 -0.26 2.32 -6.76
CA LEU A 118 -1.15 3.44 -7.10
C LEU A 118 -0.43 4.66 -7.67
N SER A 119 0.79 4.93 -7.20
CA SER A 119 1.56 6.12 -7.61
C SER A 119 2.21 5.98 -8.98
N ILE A 120 2.44 4.75 -9.45
CA ILE A 120 3.26 4.46 -10.64
C ILE A 120 2.47 3.84 -11.79
N LEU A 121 1.27 3.33 -11.52
CA LEU A 121 0.36 2.84 -12.55
C LEU A 121 -0.35 3.98 -13.26
N ASP A 122 -0.82 3.66 -14.47
CA ASP A 122 -1.76 4.50 -15.20
C ASP A 122 -3.03 4.73 -14.37
N SER A 123 -3.59 5.95 -14.41
CA SER A 123 -4.75 6.36 -13.61
C SER A 123 -6.02 5.54 -13.89
N ASP A 124 -6.12 4.94 -15.07
CA ASP A 124 -7.25 4.08 -15.44
C ASP A 124 -7.11 2.65 -14.90
N SER A 125 -5.94 2.28 -14.37
CA SER A 125 -5.71 0.98 -13.72
C SER A 125 -6.47 0.89 -12.40
N VAL A 126 -6.79 -0.33 -11.95
CA VAL A 126 -7.50 -0.56 -10.69
C VAL A 126 -6.59 -1.30 -9.72
N VAL A 127 -6.48 -0.80 -8.48
CA VAL A 127 -5.72 -1.46 -7.42
C VAL A 127 -6.66 -1.96 -6.34
N HIS A 128 -6.71 -3.27 -6.16
CA HIS A 128 -7.43 -3.93 -5.08
C HIS A 128 -6.45 -4.32 -3.98
N CYS A 129 -6.62 -3.72 -2.80
CA CYS A 129 -5.82 -3.98 -1.62
C CYS A 129 -6.60 -4.91 -0.68
N HIS A 130 -6.11 -6.13 -0.48
CA HIS A 130 -6.75 -7.11 0.38
C HIS A 130 -5.90 -7.40 1.62
N GLU A 131 -6.55 -7.49 2.78
CA GLU A 131 -5.90 -7.88 4.03
C GLU A 131 -6.81 -8.81 4.85
N LEU A 132 -6.29 -9.98 5.20
CA LEU A 132 -7.01 -10.99 5.99
C LEU A 132 -7.29 -10.49 7.41
N ASN A 133 -6.31 -9.86 8.06
CA ASN A 133 -6.42 -9.40 9.43
C ASN A 133 -7.19 -8.08 9.49
N SER A 134 -8.39 -8.11 10.06
CA SER A 134 -9.28 -6.94 10.14
C SER A 134 -8.65 -5.71 10.81
N LEU A 135 -7.82 -5.87 11.85
CA LEU A 135 -7.16 -4.74 12.52
C LEU A 135 -6.12 -4.08 11.60
N ARG A 136 -5.30 -4.89 10.93
CA ARG A 136 -4.33 -4.39 9.93
C ARG A 136 -5.04 -3.79 8.72
N ALA A 137 -6.20 -4.31 8.34
CA ALA A 137 -7.00 -3.81 7.24
C ALA A 137 -7.55 -2.40 7.50
N GLU A 138 -7.86 -2.04 8.76
CA GLU A 138 -8.24 -0.66 9.11
C GLU A 138 -7.06 0.32 8.99
N VAL A 139 -5.82 -0.12 9.28
CA VAL A 139 -4.60 0.69 9.04
C VAL A 139 -4.37 0.86 7.54
N LEU A 140 -4.51 -0.22 6.78
CA LEU A 140 -4.45 -0.19 5.32
C LEU A 140 -5.47 0.80 4.75
N LYS A 141 -6.74 0.71 5.18
CA LYS A 141 -7.80 1.64 4.78
C LYS A 141 -7.39 3.09 4.99
N GLN A 142 -6.94 3.45 6.20
CA GLN A 142 -6.53 4.83 6.52
C GLN A 142 -5.39 5.31 5.61
N ASN A 143 -4.40 4.46 5.37
CA ASN A 143 -3.27 4.80 4.51
C ASN A 143 -3.68 4.98 3.04
N ILE A 144 -4.58 4.15 2.53
CA ILE A 144 -5.09 4.25 1.15
C ILE A 144 -5.98 5.49 0.99
N GLU A 145 -6.91 5.73 1.93
CA GLU A 145 -7.78 6.91 1.91
C GLU A 145 -6.96 8.20 1.92
N LYS A 146 -5.96 8.33 2.80
CA LYS A 146 -5.11 9.54 2.82
C LYS A 146 -4.14 9.63 1.64
N TRP A 147 -3.81 8.52 0.98
CA TRP A 147 -3.03 8.56 -0.27
C TRP A 147 -3.84 9.21 -1.40
N GLY A 148 -5.16 9.00 -1.38
CA GLY A 148 -6.15 9.87 -2.05
C GLY A 148 -6.55 9.48 -3.47
N PHE A 149 -6.22 8.28 -3.92
CA PHE A 149 -6.52 7.84 -5.28
C PHE A 149 -7.96 7.27 -5.39
N PRO A 150 -8.75 7.63 -6.42
CA PRO A 150 -10.13 7.14 -6.57
C PRO A 150 -10.22 5.74 -7.22
N ASN A 151 -9.10 5.19 -7.70
CA ASN A 151 -9.02 3.90 -8.39
C ASN A 151 -8.57 2.73 -7.49
N SER A 152 -8.72 2.87 -6.17
CA SER A 152 -8.39 1.84 -5.19
C SER A 152 -9.60 1.24 -4.47
N ILE A 153 -9.53 -0.05 -4.12
CA ILE A 153 -10.53 -0.72 -3.28
C ILE A 153 -9.82 -1.44 -2.14
N VAL A 154 -10.29 -1.28 -0.91
CA VAL A 154 -9.76 -1.99 0.26
C VAL A 154 -10.79 -3.00 0.74
N THR A 155 -10.38 -4.27 0.85
CA THR A 155 -11.24 -5.35 1.39
C THR A 155 -10.57 -6.11 2.52
N SER A 156 -11.40 -6.78 3.32
CA SER A 156 -10.92 -7.71 4.35
C SER A 156 -11.76 -8.97 4.41
N GLY A 157 -11.10 -10.09 4.69
CA GLY A 157 -11.74 -11.39 4.88
C GLY A 157 -10.92 -12.54 4.33
N PRO A 158 -11.46 -13.77 4.35
CA PRO A 158 -10.77 -14.94 3.82
C PRO A 158 -10.55 -14.87 2.30
N ILE A 159 -9.36 -15.25 1.85
CA ILE A 159 -8.96 -15.18 0.43
C ILE A 159 -9.83 -16.07 -0.46
N TYR A 160 -10.28 -17.24 0.02
CA TYR A 160 -11.13 -18.14 -0.78
C TYR A 160 -12.43 -17.46 -1.26
N LYS A 161 -12.95 -16.45 -0.54
CA LYS A 161 -14.12 -15.68 -0.99
C LYS A 161 -13.80 -14.82 -2.21
N LEU A 162 -12.56 -14.33 -2.33
CA LEU A 162 -12.12 -13.65 -3.54
C LEU A 162 -12.20 -14.59 -4.74
N CYS A 163 -11.79 -15.86 -4.59
CA CYS A 163 -11.85 -16.84 -5.68
C CYS A 163 -13.29 -17.08 -6.16
N GLN A 164 -14.26 -17.07 -5.24
CA GLN A 164 -15.70 -17.24 -5.55
C GLN A 164 -16.28 -16.08 -6.39
N THR A 165 -15.61 -14.92 -6.44
CA THR A 165 -16.05 -13.79 -7.29
C THR A 165 -15.90 -14.09 -8.78
N GLY A 166 -15.01 -15.01 -9.16
CA GLY A 166 -14.60 -15.24 -10.54
C GLY A 166 -13.77 -14.12 -11.17
N VAL A 167 -13.45 -13.05 -10.41
CA VAL A 167 -12.61 -11.95 -10.87
C VAL A 167 -11.20 -12.46 -11.13
N LYS A 168 -10.65 -12.09 -12.29
CA LYS A 168 -9.24 -12.28 -12.62
C LYS A 168 -8.47 -10.97 -12.58
N TYR A 169 -7.22 -11.04 -12.16
CA TYR A 169 -6.26 -9.95 -12.07
C TYR A 169 -5.13 -10.15 -13.08
N ASP A 170 -4.67 -9.05 -13.68
CA ASP A 170 -3.54 -9.07 -14.61
C ASP A 170 -2.22 -9.19 -13.84
N VAL A 171 -2.18 -8.61 -12.64
CA VAL A 171 -1.04 -8.69 -11.73
C VAL A 171 -1.52 -9.00 -10.32
N ILE A 172 -0.82 -9.90 -9.64
CA ILE A 172 -0.93 -10.07 -8.19
C ILE A 172 0.41 -9.69 -7.56
N MET A 173 0.39 -8.69 -6.69
CA MET A 173 1.47 -8.42 -5.74
C MET A 173 1.20 -9.24 -4.48
N LEU A 174 2.10 -10.17 -4.17
CA LEU A 174 2.05 -11.00 -2.97
C LEU A 174 3.29 -10.72 -2.13
N ASP A 175 3.17 -9.75 -1.21
CA ASP A 175 4.13 -9.53 -0.14
C ASP A 175 3.83 -10.49 1.02
N ALA A 176 4.42 -11.67 0.97
CA ALA A 176 3.95 -12.79 1.76
C ALA A 176 4.39 -12.67 3.24
N PRO A 177 3.52 -13.07 4.20
CA PRO A 177 3.92 -13.21 5.59
C PRO A 177 5.06 -14.24 5.67
N CYS A 178 6.18 -13.86 6.30
CA CYS A 178 7.42 -14.64 6.29
C CYS A 178 8.13 -14.63 7.65
N SER A 179 9.23 -15.38 7.76
CA SER A 179 10.03 -15.47 8.99
C SER A 179 10.68 -14.14 9.41
N GLY A 180 10.85 -13.20 8.48
CA GLY A 180 11.25 -11.81 8.75
C GLY A 180 12.74 -11.61 9.04
N GLU A 181 13.63 -12.35 8.40
CA GLU A 181 15.09 -12.24 8.59
C GLU A 181 15.63 -10.83 8.30
N GLY A 182 15.03 -10.12 7.34
CA GLY A 182 15.35 -8.72 7.04
C GLY A 182 14.96 -7.74 8.15
N MET A 183 14.13 -8.14 9.13
CA MET A 183 13.75 -7.26 10.25
C MET A 183 14.74 -7.30 11.41
N PHE A 184 15.76 -8.17 11.38
CA PHE A 184 16.67 -8.39 12.51
C PHE A 184 17.39 -7.13 13.02
N ARG A 185 17.68 -6.15 12.16
CA ARG A 185 18.30 -4.89 12.60
C ARG A 185 17.32 -3.93 13.27
N LYS A 186 16.03 -4.02 12.93
CA LYS A 186 14.96 -3.12 13.42
C LYS A 186 14.25 -3.68 14.64
N GLU A 187 14.05 -4.99 14.68
CA GLU A 187 13.17 -5.65 15.64
C GLU A 187 13.93 -6.78 16.34
N PRO A 188 14.52 -6.54 17.53
CA PRO A 188 15.23 -7.56 18.30
C PRO A 188 14.37 -8.79 18.61
N ASP A 189 13.05 -8.63 18.73
CA ASP A 189 12.13 -9.73 18.96
C ASP A 189 11.94 -10.64 17.74
N ALA A 190 12.17 -10.13 16.52
CA ALA A 190 12.16 -10.95 15.31
C ALA A 190 13.23 -12.05 15.37
N ILE A 191 14.39 -11.73 15.97
CA ILE A 191 15.50 -12.68 16.18
C ILE A 191 15.10 -13.76 17.18
N LYS A 192 14.50 -13.36 18.32
CA LYS A 192 14.09 -14.31 19.37
C LYS A 192 13.04 -15.31 18.88
N GLN A 193 12.16 -14.86 17.99
CA GLN A 193 11.09 -15.69 17.42
C GLN A 193 11.57 -16.56 16.27
N TRP A 194 12.73 -16.26 15.68
CA TRP A 194 13.24 -17.00 14.53
C TRP A 194 13.71 -18.40 14.95
N ASN A 195 13.26 -19.41 14.19
CA ASN A 195 13.71 -20.81 14.25
C ASN A 195 13.11 -21.57 13.05
N SER A 196 13.60 -22.79 12.81
CA SER A 196 13.11 -23.63 11.71
C SER A 196 11.62 -23.97 11.76
N ASN A 197 10.99 -24.01 12.94
CA ASN A 197 9.53 -24.21 13.03
C ASN A 197 8.76 -22.99 12.49
N LYS A 198 9.26 -21.77 12.75
CA LYS A 198 8.68 -20.54 12.19
C LYS A 198 8.79 -20.54 10.66
N ILE A 199 9.95 -20.92 10.10
CA ILE A 199 10.13 -21.06 8.64
C ILE A 199 9.11 -22.03 8.06
N ASN A 200 8.99 -23.24 8.63
CA ASN A 200 8.04 -24.24 8.16
C ASN A 200 6.58 -23.76 8.25
N HIS A 201 6.22 -23.04 9.32
CA HIS A 201 4.90 -22.44 9.46
C HIS A 201 4.63 -21.42 8.34
N CYS A 202 5.59 -20.52 8.08
CA CYS A 202 5.49 -19.53 7.01
C CYS A 202 5.39 -20.19 5.64
N VAL A 203 6.20 -21.21 5.33
CA VAL A 203 6.13 -21.98 4.08
C VAL A 203 4.74 -22.57 3.84
N ASN A 204 4.11 -23.14 4.88
CA ASN A 204 2.77 -23.71 4.76
C ASN A 204 1.72 -22.63 4.47
N LEU A 205 1.77 -21.51 5.20
CA LEU A 205 0.87 -20.38 4.99
C LEU A 205 1.05 -19.75 3.60
N GLN A 206 2.29 -19.52 3.19
CA GLN A 206 2.64 -18.99 1.86
C GLN A 206 2.13 -19.92 0.75
N SER A 207 2.28 -21.23 0.91
CA SER A 207 1.77 -22.23 -0.04
C SER A 207 0.24 -22.17 -0.15
N GLU A 208 -0.48 -21.98 0.96
CA GLU A 208 -1.93 -21.80 0.93
C GLU A 208 -2.34 -20.53 0.18
N ILE A 209 -1.69 -19.40 0.47
CA ILE A 209 -1.97 -18.12 -0.19
C ILE A 209 -1.67 -18.20 -1.69
N LEU A 210 -0.55 -18.84 -2.07
CA LEU A 210 -0.16 -19.06 -3.45
C LEU A 210 -1.22 -19.88 -4.22
N ASN A 211 -1.82 -20.90 -3.59
CA ASN A 211 -2.90 -21.67 -4.22
C ASN A 211 -4.05 -20.75 -4.64
N TYR A 212 -4.52 -19.86 -3.76
CA TYR A 212 -5.56 -18.89 -4.11
C TYR A 212 -5.08 -17.88 -5.15
N ALA A 213 -3.83 -17.41 -5.08
CA ALA A 213 -3.27 -16.51 -6.07
C ALA A 213 -3.28 -17.12 -7.47
N SER A 214 -3.03 -18.43 -7.60
CA SER A 214 -3.10 -19.13 -8.90
C SER A 214 -4.50 -19.07 -9.52
N GLU A 215 -5.55 -19.11 -8.70
CA GLU A 215 -6.93 -19.02 -9.16
C GLU A 215 -7.29 -17.58 -9.54
N LEU A 216 -6.84 -16.60 -8.77
CA LEU A 216 -7.16 -15.19 -8.97
C LEU A 216 -6.41 -14.57 -10.16
N LEU A 217 -5.28 -15.13 -10.57
CA LEU A 217 -4.48 -14.60 -11.66
C LEU A 217 -5.05 -15.00 -13.04
N ALA A 218 -5.16 -14.02 -13.94
CA ALA A 218 -5.54 -14.22 -15.32
C ALA A 218 -4.49 -15.07 -16.07
N PRO A 219 -4.89 -15.85 -17.10
CA PRO A 219 -3.94 -16.46 -18.02
C PRO A 219 -3.01 -15.39 -18.63
N GLY A 220 -1.70 -15.65 -18.66
CA GLY A 220 -0.69 -14.66 -19.08
C GLY A 220 -0.38 -13.58 -18.05
N GLY A 221 -1.12 -13.51 -16.94
CA GLY A 221 -0.90 -12.58 -15.84
C GLY A 221 0.39 -12.85 -15.06
N ILE A 222 0.78 -11.87 -14.24
CA ILE A 222 2.08 -11.86 -13.54
C ILE A 222 1.87 -11.90 -12.03
N LEU A 223 2.50 -12.87 -11.38
CA LEU A 223 2.66 -12.91 -9.93
C LEU A 223 4.01 -12.27 -9.58
N ILE A 224 3.96 -11.20 -8.78
CA ILE A 224 5.12 -10.61 -8.11
C ILE A 224 5.11 -11.12 -6.68
N TYR A 225 5.99 -12.07 -6.37
CA TYR A 225 6.14 -12.62 -5.04
C TYR A 225 7.28 -11.91 -4.32
N SER A 226 7.06 -11.42 -3.10
CA SER A 226 8.14 -10.86 -2.28
C SER A 226 8.06 -11.29 -0.82
N THR A 227 9.22 -11.30 -0.17
CA THR A 227 9.36 -11.52 1.27
C THR A 227 10.43 -10.61 1.85
N CYS A 228 10.36 -10.32 3.15
CA CYS A 228 11.47 -9.72 3.89
C CYS A 228 12.36 -10.79 4.55
N THR A 229 12.54 -11.94 3.88
CA THR A 229 13.39 -13.03 4.35
C THR A 229 14.31 -13.54 3.24
N PHE A 230 15.41 -14.20 3.58
CA PHE A 230 16.46 -14.55 2.62
C PHE A 230 16.59 -16.07 2.39
N ASN A 231 16.04 -16.90 3.27
CA ASN A 231 16.14 -18.34 3.11
C ASN A 231 15.50 -18.87 1.82
N GLN A 232 15.99 -20.02 1.37
CA GLN A 232 15.59 -20.65 0.11
C GLN A 232 14.21 -21.31 0.19
N GLU A 233 13.79 -21.71 1.39
CA GLU A 233 12.54 -22.42 1.61
C GLU A 233 11.32 -21.53 1.37
N GLU A 234 11.34 -20.31 1.92
CA GLU A 234 10.27 -19.31 1.75
C GLU A 234 10.35 -18.55 0.43
N ASN A 235 11.39 -18.77 -0.39
CA ASN A 235 11.56 -18.11 -1.67
C ASN A 235 11.55 -19.15 -2.80
N GLU A 236 12.71 -19.59 -3.28
CA GLU A 236 12.82 -20.40 -4.50
C GLU A 236 12.14 -21.76 -4.38
N SER A 237 12.25 -22.43 -3.22
CA SER A 237 11.78 -23.82 -3.07
C SER A 237 10.26 -23.94 -3.14
N ILE A 238 9.52 -23.02 -2.50
CA ILE A 238 8.05 -23.01 -2.60
C ILE A 238 7.58 -22.57 -3.98
N LEU A 239 8.27 -21.59 -4.59
CA LEU A 239 7.91 -21.08 -5.90
C LEU A 239 8.14 -22.12 -7.00
N SER A 240 9.17 -22.95 -6.88
CA SER A 240 9.41 -24.05 -7.82
C SER A 240 8.28 -25.08 -7.77
N LYS A 241 7.88 -25.51 -6.57
CA LYS A 241 6.74 -26.42 -6.36
C LYS A 241 5.43 -25.82 -6.88
N PHE A 242 5.21 -24.53 -6.60
CA PHE A 242 4.06 -23.78 -7.07
C PHE A 242 4.01 -23.69 -8.59
N ALA A 243 5.12 -23.31 -9.22
CA ALA A 243 5.22 -23.12 -10.65
C ALA A 243 4.98 -24.42 -11.43
N LEU A 244 5.56 -25.52 -10.97
CA LEU A 244 5.32 -26.86 -11.53
C LEU A 244 3.85 -27.29 -11.40
N LYS A 245 3.23 -27.03 -10.24
CA LYS A 245 1.85 -27.44 -9.97
C LYS A 245 0.83 -26.67 -10.82
N TYR A 246 1.02 -25.37 -11.00
CA TYR A 246 0.03 -24.47 -11.60
C TYR A 246 0.42 -23.92 -12.97
N GLN A 247 1.48 -24.45 -13.58
CA GLN A 247 1.98 -24.06 -14.90
C GLN A 247 2.33 -22.57 -14.96
N PHE A 248 3.30 -22.18 -14.15
CA PHE A 248 3.92 -20.85 -14.23
C PHE A 248 5.36 -20.96 -14.70
N GLU A 249 5.80 -19.90 -15.37
CA GLU A 249 7.18 -19.72 -15.81
C GLU A 249 7.82 -18.57 -15.05
N SER A 250 9.05 -18.77 -14.54
CA SER A 250 9.79 -17.69 -13.90
C SER A 250 10.25 -16.68 -14.94
N ILE A 251 10.05 -15.39 -14.67
CA ILE A 251 10.51 -14.31 -15.54
C ILE A 251 11.91 -13.90 -15.04
N PRO A 252 12.96 -13.97 -15.88
CA PRO A 252 14.29 -13.52 -15.50
C PRO A 252 14.31 -12.00 -15.33
N PHE A 253 15.18 -11.51 -14.44
CA PHE A 253 15.32 -10.09 -14.17
C PHE A 253 16.24 -9.42 -15.21
N ALA A 254 15.75 -8.33 -15.80
CA ALA A 254 16.63 -7.41 -16.50
C ALA A 254 17.46 -6.61 -15.48
N PRO A 255 18.76 -6.36 -15.73
CA PRO A 255 19.59 -5.56 -14.82
C PRO A 255 18.96 -4.21 -14.50
N ILE A 256 18.88 -3.87 -13.21
CA ILE A 256 18.50 -2.54 -12.72
C ILE A 256 19.80 -1.82 -12.42
N LYS A 257 20.22 -0.89 -13.29
CA LYS A 257 21.55 -0.26 -13.22
C LYS A 257 21.81 0.44 -11.88
N GLU A 258 20.76 0.96 -11.25
CA GLU A 258 20.81 1.70 -10.00
C GLU A 258 20.75 0.80 -8.75
N ALA A 259 20.67 -0.53 -8.89
CA ALA A 259 20.55 -1.48 -7.78
C ALA A 259 21.50 -2.67 -7.94
N ASP A 260 22.30 -2.95 -6.89
CA ASP A 260 23.14 -4.15 -6.82
C ASP A 260 22.37 -5.31 -6.17
N LEU A 261 21.51 -5.93 -6.99
CA LEU A 261 20.72 -7.09 -6.58
C LEU A 261 21.56 -8.38 -6.65
N LEU A 262 21.51 -9.17 -5.58
CA LEU A 262 22.00 -10.55 -5.62
C LEU A 262 20.96 -11.40 -6.35
N LEU A 263 21.33 -11.94 -7.51
CA LEU A 263 20.49 -12.83 -8.30
C LEU A 263 20.81 -14.30 -7.97
N THR A 264 19.79 -15.09 -7.66
CA THR A 264 19.90 -16.53 -7.41
C THR A 264 18.97 -17.31 -8.32
N ASP A 265 19.47 -18.45 -8.80
CA ASP A 265 18.72 -19.40 -9.62
C ASP A 265 18.65 -20.75 -8.91
N TYR A 266 17.44 -21.22 -8.66
CA TYR A 266 17.22 -22.54 -8.06
C TYR A 266 16.00 -23.20 -8.65
N LEU A 267 16.18 -24.41 -9.20
CA LEU A 267 15.12 -25.19 -9.85
C LEU A 267 14.27 -24.36 -10.84
N SER A 268 14.94 -23.58 -11.70
CA SER A 268 14.34 -22.68 -12.71
C SER A 268 13.54 -21.50 -12.14
N ILE A 269 13.68 -21.19 -10.85
CA ILE A 269 13.17 -19.96 -10.25
C ILE A 269 14.27 -18.93 -10.17
N HIS A 270 14.07 -17.81 -10.86
CA HIS A 270 14.91 -16.62 -10.78
C HIS A 270 14.45 -15.76 -9.60
N THR A 271 15.35 -15.44 -8.67
CA THR A 271 15.07 -14.61 -7.50
C THR A 271 16.09 -13.49 -7.39
N ALA A 272 15.61 -12.28 -7.16
CA ALA A 272 16.43 -11.12 -6.88
C ALA A 272 16.35 -10.78 -5.39
N ARG A 273 17.50 -10.47 -4.79
CA ARG A 273 17.63 -10.14 -3.37
C ARG A 273 18.33 -8.80 -3.20
N ALA A 274 17.62 -7.83 -2.64
CA ALA A 274 18.17 -6.56 -2.19
C ALA A 274 18.79 -6.78 -0.81
N MET A 275 20.06 -7.20 -0.79
CA MET A 275 20.77 -7.59 0.42
C MET A 275 21.38 -6.38 1.14
N PRO A 276 21.33 -6.31 2.49
CA PRO A 276 21.81 -5.15 3.25
C PRO A 276 23.30 -4.81 3.11
N HIS A 277 24.15 -5.75 2.66
CA HIS A 277 25.58 -5.48 2.37
C HIS A 277 25.86 -4.97 0.96
N ARG A 278 24.91 -5.12 0.04
CA ARG A 278 25.01 -4.64 -1.34
C ARG A 278 24.19 -3.38 -1.59
N MET A 279 23.07 -3.26 -0.88
CA MET A 279 22.12 -2.16 -1.01
C MET A 279 21.81 -1.59 0.37
N GLU A 280 21.75 -0.27 0.44
CA GLU A 280 21.42 0.43 1.68
C GLU A 280 19.92 0.28 2.04
N GLY A 281 19.60 -0.79 2.74
CA GLY A 281 18.26 -1.07 3.21
C GLY A 281 18.27 -2.31 4.09
N GLU A 282 17.10 -2.75 4.55
CA GLU A 282 16.97 -3.93 5.41
C GLU A 282 17.14 -5.23 4.66
N GLY A 283 16.41 -5.39 3.55
CA GLY A 283 16.26 -6.68 2.93
C GLY A 283 14.94 -6.87 2.22
N LEU A 284 14.99 -7.28 0.96
CA LEU A 284 13.82 -7.77 0.23
C LEU A 284 14.27 -8.88 -0.73
N SER A 285 13.51 -9.96 -0.77
CA SER A 285 13.62 -10.99 -1.80
C SER A 285 12.38 -10.94 -2.66
N PHE A 286 12.53 -11.05 -3.98
CA PHE A 286 11.40 -11.07 -4.89
C PHE A 286 11.65 -11.93 -6.13
N SER A 287 10.57 -12.51 -6.64
CA SER A 287 10.55 -13.35 -7.83
C SER A 287 9.34 -13.00 -8.68
N LEU A 288 9.49 -13.13 -9.99
CA LEU A 288 8.44 -12.86 -10.97
C LEU A 288 8.05 -14.17 -11.65
N LEU A 289 6.76 -14.46 -11.67
CA LEU A 289 6.24 -15.65 -12.33
C LEU A 289 5.10 -15.25 -13.27
N ARG A 290 5.11 -15.77 -14.50
CA ARG A 290 4.04 -15.61 -15.48
C ARG A 290 3.19 -16.86 -15.48
N LYS A 291 1.87 -16.72 -15.40
CA LYS A 291 0.95 -17.85 -15.60
C LYS A 291 0.89 -18.19 -17.08
N ASN A 292 1.02 -19.47 -17.42
CA ASN A 292 0.94 -19.90 -18.80
C ASN A 292 -0.43 -19.58 -19.40
N ILE A 293 -0.45 -19.29 -20.70
CA ILE A 293 -1.69 -19.03 -21.41
C ILE A 293 -2.36 -20.38 -21.64
N SER A 294 -3.30 -20.75 -20.77
CA SER A 294 -4.22 -21.85 -21.05
C SER A 294 -5.39 -21.34 -21.90
N THR A 295 -5.87 -22.17 -22.83
CA THR A 295 -7.08 -21.91 -23.64
C THR A 295 -8.37 -22.10 -22.83
N ASP A 296 -8.36 -21.82 -21.53
CA ASP A 296 -9.57 -21.88 -20.73
C ASP A 296 -10.49 -20.73 -21.15
N THR A 297 -11.59 -21.11 -21.79
CA THR A 297 -12.67 -20.23 -22.22
C THR A 297 -13.09 -19.31 -21.08
N ILE A 298 -12.72 -18.04 -21.18
CA ILE A 298 -13.28 -16.98 -20.35
C ILE A 298 -14.77 -16.90 -20.68
N GLN A 299 -15.62 -17.43 -19.79
CA GLN A 299 -17.05 -17.14 -19.84
C GLN A 299 -17.23 -15.67 -19.49
N LYS A 300 -17.39 -14.82 -20.53
CA LYS A 300 -17.85 -13.44 -20.37
C LYS A 300 -19.29 -13.46 -19.85
N ARG A 301 -19.47 -13.47 -18.53
CA ARG A 301 -20.75 -13.08 -17.92
C ARG A 301 -20.82 -11.56 -17.86
N GLN A 302 -21.40 -10.96 -18.90
CA GLN A 302 -21.95 -9.62 -18.79
C GLN A 302 -23.24 -9.68 -17.99
N LYS A 303 -23.33 -8.93 -16.89
CA LYS A 303 -24.59 -8.56 -16.27
C LYS A 303 -24.73 -7.04 -16.25
N LYS A 304 -25.98 -6.63 -16.41
CA LYS A 304 -26.47 -5.28 -16.76
C LYS A 304 -25.99 -4.19 -15.80
N ASN A 305 -25.67 -3.04 -16.39
CA ASN A 305 -25.52 -1.75 -15.72
C ASN A 305 -26.78 -1.46 -14.90
N THR A 306 -26.62 -1.29 -13.59
CA THR A 306 -27.57 -0.58 -12.74
C THR A 306 -27.36 0.92 -12.87
N ALA A 307 -28.46 1.66 -12.94
CA ALA A 307 -28.48 3.10 -13.15
C ALA A 307 -27.76 3.87 -12.03
N LEU A 308 -27.12 4.96 -12.46
CA LEU A 308 -26.38 5.93 -11.66
C LEU A 308 -27.35 6.70 -10.75
N PRO A 309 -27.04 6.91 -9.46
CA PRO A 309 -27.71 7.94 -8.69
C PRO A 309 -27.26 9.32 -9.19
N ASP A 310 -28.20 10.17 -9.61
CA ASP A 310 -28.00 11.60 -9.81
C ASP A 310 -27.67 12.25 -8.46
N ILE A 311 -26.38 12.30 -8.13
CA ILE A 311 -25.88 13.04 -6.97
C ILE A 311 -25.42 14.40 -7.47
N LYS A 312 -25.69 15.48 -6.74
CA LYS A 312 -25.10 16.79 -7.04
C LYS A 312 -23.61 16.77 -6.67
N PHE A 313 -22.77 16.49 -7.65
CA PHE A 313 -21.31 16.37 -7.58
C PHE A 313 -20.57 17.71 -7.40
N ASN A 314 -21.25 18.85 -7.54
CA ASN A 314 -20.73 19.90 -8.43
C ASN A 314 -19.78 20.95 -7.81
N GLU A 315 -19.42 20.90 -6.53
CA GLU A 315 -18.56 21.94 -5.94
C GLU A 315 -17.36 21.41 -5.16
N TRP A 316 -17.49 20.22 -4.54
CA TRP A 316 -16.46 19.70 -3.63
C TRP A 316 -15.51 18.70 -4.29
N ILE A 317 -15.83 18.31 -5.52
CA ILE A 317 -15.15 17.24 -6.25
C ILE A 317 -14.61 17.81 -7.55
N ASN A 318 -13.32 17.63 -7.79
CA ASN A 318 -12.69 17.86 -9.07
C ASN A 318 -12.92 16.64 -9.99
N THR A 319 -13.79 16.81 -10.97
CA THR A 319 -14.15 15.76 -11.95
C THR A 319 -13.26 15.77 -13.19
N GLU A 320 -12.32 16.72 -13.32
CA GLU A 320 -11.45 16.84 -14.49
C GLU A 320 -10.25 15.89 -14.44
N LEU A 321 -9.84 15.48 -13.24
CA LEU A 321 -8.63 14.66 -13.03
C LEU A 321 -8.84 13.17 -13.32
N PHE A 322 -10.08 12.68 -13.18
CA PHE A 322 -10.40 11.27 -13.29
C PHE A 322 -11.81 11.09 -13.88
N PRO A 323 -12.05 10.04 -14.68
CA PRO A 323 -13.40 9.66 -15.05
C PRO A 323 -14.10 9.00 -13.85
N LEU A 324 -14.90 9.79 -13.14
CA LEU A 324 -15.53 9.40 -11.88
C LEU A 324 -16.98 8.93 -12.04
N GLN A 325 -17.39 8.05 -11.13
CA GLN A 325 -18.77 7.63 -10.91
C GLN A 325 -19.11 7.73 -9.42
N ALA A 326 -20.28 8.27 -9.10
CA ALA A 326 -20.79 8.20 -7.73
C ALA A 326 -21.57 6.92 -7.49
N LEU A 327 -21.42 6.41 -6.27
CA LEU A 327 -22.15 5.25 -5.76
C LEU A 327 -22.64 5.56 -4.34
N LEU A 328 -23.65 4.80 -3.91
CA LEU A 328 -24.14 4.79 -2.54
C LEU A 328 -23.98 3.37 -1.99
N ILE A 329 -23.05 3.18 -1.05
CA ILE A 329 -22.78 1.86 -0.44
C ILE A 329 -23.01 1.99 1.06
N LYS A 330 -23.96 1.21 1.59
CA LYS A 330 -24.28 1.16 3.03
C LYS A 330 -24.53 2.53 3.68
N GLY A 331 -25.14 3.47 2.94
CA GLY A 331 -25.45 4.82 3.42
C GLY A 331 -24.33 5.85 3.26
N GLU A 332 -23.15 5.43 2.79
CA GLU A 332 -22.04 6.32 2.46
C GLU A 332 -22.03 6.65 0.97
N TYR A 333 -21.92 7.93 0.64
CA TYR A 333 -21.76 8.43 -0.71
C TYR A 333 -20.27 8.41 -1.06
N LEU A 334 -19.90 7.82 -2.18
CA LEU A 334 -18.52 7.72 -2.65
C LEU A 334 -18.40 8.08 -4.12
N VAL A 335 -17.25 8.62 -4.51
CA VAL A 335 -16.80 8.69 -5.91
C VAL A 335 -15.70 7.68 -6.15
N VAL A 336 -15.79 6.98 -7.27
CA VAL A 336 -14.83 5.97 -7.68
C VAL A 336 -14.47 6.19 -9.14
N HIS A 337 -13.29 5.73 -9.53
CA HIS A 337 -12.93 5.69 -10.95
C HIS A 337 -13.85 4.72 -11.71
N LEU A 338 -14.35 5.06 -12.90
CA LEU A 338 -15.32 4.24 -13.66
C LEU A 338 -14.90 2.76 -13.77
N ASN A 339 -13.62 2.50 -14.06
CA ASN A 339 -13.08 1.15 -14.19
C ASN A 339 -13.14 0.29 -12.92
N THR A 340 -13.31 0.89 -11.74
CA THR A 340 -13.45 0.15 -10.46
C THR A 340 -14.84 -0.41 -10.23
N VAL A 341 -15.87 0.18 -10.84
CA VAL A 341 -17.28 -0.11 -10.56
C VAL A 341 -17.62 -1.59 -10.76
N PRO A 342 -17.19 -2.27 -11.84
CA PRO A 342 -17.46 -3.70 -12.01
C PRO A 342 -16.87 -4.53 -10.87
N LEU A 343 -15.65 -4.21 -10.43
CA LEU A 343 -14.99 -4.94 -9.36
C LEU A 343 -15.75 -4.79 -8.03
N ILE A 344 -16.18 -3.57 -7.69
CA ILE A 344 -17.00 -3.31 -6.50
C ILE A 344 -18.25 -4.20 -6.51
N GLN A 345 -18.97 -4.25 -7.64
CA GLN A 345 -20.18 -5.07 -7.77
C GLN A 345 -19.89 -6.57 -7.60
N PHE A 346 -18.81 -7.09 -8.17
CA PHE A 346 -18.42 -8.50 -7.96
C PHE A 346 -18.11 -8.80 -6.49
N LEU A 347 -17.43 -7.88 -5.80
CA LEU A 347 -17.07 -8.03 -4.39
C LEU A 347 -18.31 -7.97 -3.48
N GLU A 348 -19.24 -7.04 -3.73
CA GLU A 348 -20.50 -6.94 -2.98
C GLU A 348 -21.38 -8.18 -3.16
N ASN A 349 -21.52 -8.66 -4.40
CA ASN A 349 -22.30 -9.86 -4.71
C ASN A 349 -21.73 -11.12 -4.03
N ALA A 350 -20.42 -11.19 -3.83
CA ALA A 350 -19.76 -12.27 -3.11
C ALA A 350 -19.77 -12.09 -1.58
N GLY A 351 -20.38 -11.01 -1.06
CA GLY A 351 -20.44 -10.72 0.36
C GLY A 351 -19.07 -10.44 0.99
N ILE A 352 -18.12 -9.92 0.20
CA ILE A 352 -16.80 -9.52 0.69
C ILE A 352 -16.93 -8.19 1.44
N LYS A 353 -16.23 -8.06 2.58
CA LYS A 353 -16.24 -6.83 3.36
C LYS A 353 -15.37 -5.78 2.66
N ILE A 354 -16.00 -4.89 1.90
CA ILE A 354 -15.38 -3.66 1.38
C ILE A 354 -15.27 -2.65 2.53
N LEU A 355 -14.05 -2.21 2.84
CA LEU A 355 -13.73 -1.23 3.87
C LEU A 355 -13.68 0.20 3.32
N SER A 356 -13.15 0.35 2.10
CA SER A 356 -13.27 1.57 1.29
C SER A 356 -13.23 1.22 -0.20
N ALA A 357 -13.82 2.07 -1.02
CA ALA A 357 -13.75 2.00 -2.47
C ALA A 357 -13.74 3.43 -3.02
N GLY A 358 -12.71 3.74 -3.81
CA GLY A 358 -12.39 5.11 -4.22
C GLY A 358 -12.34 6.07 -3.04
N THR A 359 -13.05 7.19 -3.15
CA THR A 359 -13.12 8.23 -2.12
C THR A 359 -14.54 8.32 -1.57
N SER A 360 -14.74 8.00 -0.28
CA SER A 360 -15.97 8.40 0.41
C SER A 360 -16.05 9.93 0.39
N ILE A 361 -17.20 10.48 0.02
CA ILE A 361 -17.47 11.93 -0.03
C ILE A 361 -18.11 12.35 1.30
N GLY A 362 -18.98 11.51 1.86
CA GLY A 362 -19.72 11.80 3.09
C GLY A 362 -21.03 11.03 3.21
N HIS A 363 -21.83 11.41 4.21
CA HIS A 363 -23.15 10.84 4.44
C HIS A 363 -24.13 11.90 4.97
N TYR A 364 -25.42 11.58 4.87
CA TYR A 364 -26.47 12.34 5.54
C TYR A 364 -26.78 11.76 6.91
N LYS A 365 -26.95 12.62 7.91
CA LYS A 365 -27.53 12.28 9.20
C LYS A 365 -28.76 13.17 9.42
N GLY A 366 -29.95 12.61 9.20
CA GLY A 366 -31.17 13.39 9.10
C GLY A 366 -31.14 14.25 7.83
N LYS A 367 -31.25 15.57 7.96
CA LYS A 367 -31.16 16.53 6.86
C LYS A 367 -29.75 17.09 6.66
N ASP A 368 -28.85 16.83 7.59
CA ASP A 368 -27.52 17.43 7.61
C ASP A 368 -26.50 16.57 6.86
N TRP A 369 -25.69 17.23 6.03
CA TRP A 369 -24.57 16.61 5.31
C TRP A 369 -23.28 16.65 6.13
N PHE A 370 -22.58 15.51 6.18
CA PHE A 370 -21.29 15.34 6.84
C PHE A 370 -20.24 14.85 5.83
N PRO A 371 -19.23 15.66 5.48
CA PRO A 371 -18.12 15.19 4.67
C PRO A 371 -17.33 14.09 5.36
N SER A 372 -16.74 13.23 4.55
CA SER A 372 -15.79 12.23 5.02
C SER A 372 -14.37 12.81 5.17
N GLN A 373 -13.57 12.21 6.05
CA GLN A 373 -12.14 12.49 6.12
C GLN A 373 -11.39 12.04 4.85
N ALA A 374 -11.85 10.97 4.18
CA ALA A 374 -11.23 10.50 2.94
C ALA A 374 -11.29 11.59 1.86
N LEU A 375 -12.40 12.32 1.76
CA LEU A 375 -12.52 13.43 0.80
C LEU A 375 -11.50 14.54 1.08
N ALA A 376 -11.30 14.93 2.34
CA ALA A 376 -10.36 15.99 2.69
C ALA A 376 -8.96 15.72 2.14
N THR A 377 -8.51 14.46 2.19
CA THR A 377 -7.16 14.08 1.77
C THR A 377 -7.12 13.49 0.35
N SER A 378 -8.23 13.48 -0.38
CA SER A 378 -8.32 12.88 -1.70
C SER A 378 -7.75 13.77 -2.80
N LEU A 379 -7.25 13.15 -3.86
CA LEU A 379 -6.87 13.83 -5.10
C LEU A 379 -8.08 14.40 -5.85
N VAL A 380 -9.28 13.89 -5.57
CA VAL A 380 -10.52 14.38 -6.19
C VAL A 380 -11.12 15.56 -5.45
N LEU A 381 -10.50 16.04 -4.35
CA LEU A 381 -10.98 17.24 -3.66
C LEU A 381 -10.87 18.46 -4.59
N SER A 382 -11.94 19.24 -4.67
CA SER A 382 -11.94 20.49 -5.45
C SER A 382 -10.89 21.49 -4.92
N PRO A 383 -10.06 22.07 -5.80
CA PRO A 383 -9.08 23.08 -5.41
C PRO A 383 -9.72 24.39 -4.97
N GLU A 384 -10.95 24.67 -5.43
CA GLU A 384 -11.72 25.89 -5.17
C GLU A 384 -12.29 25.96 -3.74
N LEU A 385 -12.24 24.85 -2.99
CA LEU A 385 -12.73 24.84 -1.62
C LEU A 385 -11.87 25.73 -0.71
N PRO A 386 -12.47 26.65 0.05
CA PRO A 386 -11.75 27.49 0.99
C PRO A 386 -10.98 26.67 2.03
N LYS A 387 -9.67 26.92 2.10
CA LYS A 387 -8.74 26.30 3.05
C LYS A 387 -8.27 27.34 4.05
N ILE A 388 -8.25 26.95 5.32
CA ILE A 388 -7.62 27.71 6.41
C ILE A 388 -6.25 27.10 6.64
N ASN A 389 -5.20 27.80 6.21
CA ASN A 389 -3.83 27.37 6.46
C ASN A 389 -3.42 27.72 7.88
N LEU A 390 -3.01 26.69 8.62
CA LEU A 390 -2.49 26.78 9.96
C LEU A 390 -0.96 26.74 9.96
N ASP A 391 -0.36 27.28 11.02
CA ASP A 391 1.04 27.00 11.32
C ASP A 391 1.23 25.55 11.87
N LEU A 392 2.47 25.18 12.17
CA LEU A 392 2.78 23.83 12.68
C LEU A 392 2.10 23.55 14.03
N THR A 393 2.19 24.49 14.98
CA THR A 393 1.65 24.34 16.34
C THR A 393 0.14 24.19 16.30
N GLU A 394 -0.52 25.07 15.55
CA GLU A 394 -1.94 25.06 15.30
C GLU A 394 -2.41 23.77 14.62
N SER A 395 -1.65 23.29 13.63
CA SER A 395 -1.93 22.01 12.95
C SER A 395 -1.85 20.82 13.90
N LEU A 396 -0.89 20.81 14.83
CA LEU A 396 -0.78 19.75 15.84
C LEU A 396 -1.95 19.78 16.82
N HIS A 397 -2.41 20.96 17.25
CA HIS A 397 -3.63 21.09 18.06
C HIS A 397 -4.87 20.61 17.30
N TYR A 398 -4.97 20.90 16.01
CA TYR A 398 -6.03 20.37 15.15
C TYR A 398 -5.99 18.83 15.08
N LEU A 399 -4.82 18.24 14.83
CA LEU A 399 -4.67 16.78 14.73
C LEU A 399 -4.93 16.04 16.06
N ARG A 400 -4.84 16.73 17.20
CA ARG A 400 -5.29 16.24 18.52
C ARG A 400 -6.78 16.36 18.76
N ALA A 401 -7.42 17.27 18.05
CA ALA A 401 -8.75 17.78 18.39
C ALA A 401 -8.81 18.42 19.78
N ASP A 402 -7.83 19.26 20.10
CA ASP A 402 -7.80 20.03 21.35
C ASP A 402 -8.98 21.01 21.42
N SER A 403 -9.71 21.01 22.54
CA SER A 403 -10.96 21.76 22.70
C SER A 403 -10.78 23.27 22.75
N ASN A 404 -9.57 23.74 23.09
CA ASN A 404 -9.27 25.15 23.32
C ASN A 404 -8.61 25.83 22.11
N PHE A 405 -8.33 25.07 21.05
CA PHE A 405 -7.74 25.60 19.83
C PHE A 405 -8.84 26.13 18.90
N LEU A 406 -8.77 27.43 18.57
CA LEU A 406 -9.66 28.12 17.66
C LEU A 406 -8.83 28.76 16.55
N PRO A 407 -8.81 28.20 15.33
CA PRO A 407 -8.29 28.96 14.20
C PRO A 407 -9.24 30.11 13.90
N ILE A 408 -8.73 31.33 13.70
CA ILE A 408 -9.55 32.53 13.47
C ILE A 408 -9.11 33.19 12.15
N PRO A 409 -10.02 33.60 11.25
CA PRO A 409 -11.49 33.52 11.31
C PRO A 409 -12.09 32.33 10.54
N ILE A 410 -13.12 31.69 11.11
CA ILE A 410 -13.95 30.62 10.51
C ILE A 410 -15.36 31.16 10.25
N LEU A 411 -15.89 30.91 9.06
CA LEU A 411 -17.24 31.26 8.64
C LEU A 411 -18.27 30.43 9.43
N GLU A 412 -19.31 31.10 9.92
CA GLU A 412 -20.33 30.46 10.74
C GLU A 412 -21.21 29.53 9.90
N ASN A 413 -21.54 28.35 10.46
CA ASN A 413 -22.43 27.34 9.87
C ASN A 413 -21.98 26.75 8.51
N GLN A 414 -20.73 26.97 8.09
CA GLN A 414 -20.17 26.41 6.86
C GLN A 414 -19.08 25.37 7.16
N TRP A 415 -18.99 24.35 6.30
CA TRP A 415 -17.88 23.40 6.31
C TRP A 415 -16.64 24.05 5.70
N GLN A 416 -15.51 23.95 6.40
CA GLN A 416 -14.23 24.46 5.92
C GLN A 416 -13.14 23.41 6.09
N ILE A 417 -12.08 23.55 5.30
CA ILE A 417 -10.93 22.65 5.33
C ILE A 417 -9.80 23.31 6.11
N ILE A 418 -9.29 22.59 7.09
CA ILE A 418 -8.01 22.93 7.72
C ILE A 418 -6.89 22.39 6.85
N ALA A 419 -5.87 23.21 6.61
CA ALA A 419 -4.70 22.84 5.83
C ALA A 419 -3.40 23.26 6.52
N TYR A 420 -2.30 22.61 6.16
CA TYR A 420 -0.94 22.99 6.52
C TYR A 420 -0.10 23.07 5.25
N LYS A 421 0.55 24.21 4.96
CA LYS A 421 1.27 24.43 3.69
C LYS A 421 0.42 24.08 2.46
N ASN A 422 -0.86 24.47 2.47
CA ASN A 422 -1.89 24.15 1.47
C ASN A 422 -2.28 22.66 1.36
N ALA A 423 -1.71 21.77 2.18
CA ALA A 423 -2.10 20.37 2.29
C ALA A 423 -3.34 20.23 3.15
N PRO A 424 -4.49 19.79 2.61
CA PRO A 424 -5.69 19.54 3.42
C PRO A 424 -5.44 18.49 4.51
N LEU A 425 -5.81 18.82 5.75
CA LEU A 425 -5.72 17.94 6.90
C LEU A 425 -7.07 17.33 7.27
N GLY A 426 -8.16 18.08 7.13
CA GLY A 426 -9.48 17.60 7.51
C GLY A 426 -10.52 18.72 7.63
N TRP A 427 -11.70 18.34 8.11
CA TRP A 427 -12.86 19.24 8.18
C TRP A 427 -13.03 19.89 9.54
N VAL A 428 -13.58 21.11 9.49
CA VAL A 428 -14.09 21.85 10.64
C VAL A 428 -15.44 22.46 10.32
N LYS A 429 -16.23 22.67 11.37
CA LYS A 429 -17.47 23.45 11.29
C LYS A 429 -17.62 24.30 12.54
N ARG A 430 -17.92 25.58 12.36
CA ARG A 430 -18.34 26.47 13.45
C ARG A 430 -19.86 26.43 13.57
N ILE A 431 -20.35 26.15 14.77
CA ILE A 431 -21.79 26.18 15.09
C ILE A 431 -21.94 27.12 16.28
N GLU A 432 -22.60 28.26 16.07
CA GLU A 432 -22.68 29.36 17.04
C GLU A 432 -21.26 29.80 17.48
N ASN A 433 -20.99 29.75 18.78
CA ASN A 433 -19.69 30.05 19.39
C ASN A 433 -18.81 28.82 19.62
N LYS A 434 -19.17 27.65 19.06
CA LYS A 434 -18.41 26.40 19.25
C LYS A 434 -17.72 25.97 17.97
N PHE A 435 -16.42 25.73 18.08
CA PHE A 435 -15.62 25.07 17.06
C PHE A 435 -15.76 23.55 17.20
N LYS A 436 -16.12 22.88 16.11
CA LYS A 436 -16.16 21.43 16.05
C LYS A 436 -15.08 20.93 15.10
N ASN A 437 -14.14 20.19 15.67
CA ASN A 437 -13.11 19.47 14.96
C ASN A 437 -13.64 18.08 14.56
N TYR A 438 -13.66 17.80 13.25
CA TYR A 438 -14.15 16.53 12.68
C TYR A 438 -13.02 15.56 12.31
N TYR A 439 -11.78 15.81 12.76
CA TYR A 439 -10.68 14.89 12.56
C TYR A 439 -10.97 13.55 13.30
N PRO A 440 -10.87 12.40 12.61
CA PRO A 440 -11.33 11.12 13.15
C PRO A 440 -10.62 10.71 14.43
N LYS A 441 -11.38 10.23 15.42
CA LYS A 441 -10.85 9.85 16.75
C LYS A 441 -9.71 8.84 16.69
N ASN A 442 -9.82 7.86 15.79
CA ASN A 442 -8.82 6.80 15.58
C ASN A 442 -7.56 7.27 14.84
N MET A 443 -7.53 8.50 14.32
CA MET A 443 -6.38 9.08 13.62
C MET A 443 -5.68 10.19 14.43
N ARG A 444 -6.22 10.54 15.61
CA ARG A 444 -5.69 11.61 16.46
C ARG A 444 -4.31 11.25 17.00
N ILE A 445 -3.46 12.27 17.13
CA ILE A 445 -2.17 12.11 17.82
C ILE A 445 -2.39 12.16 19.34
N HIS A 446 -1.72 11.28 20.08
CA HIS A 446 -1.92 11.15 21.54
C HIS A 446 -0.74 11.64 22.39
N SER A 447 0.43 11.88 21.79
CA SER A 447 1.64 12.39 22.47
C SER A 447 2.37 13.44 21.62
N LEU A 448 3.04 14.40 22.27
CA LEU A 448 4.12 15.21 21.67
C LEU A 448 5.43 14.44 21.76
#